data_AF-A0A536VP35-F1
#
_entry.id   AF-A0A536VP35-F1
#
_cell.length_a   1.000
_cell.length_b   1.000
_cell.length_c   1.000
_cell.angle_alpha   90.00
_cell.angle_beta   90.00
_cell.angle_gamma   90.00
#
_symmetry.space_group_name_H-M   'P 1'
#
loop_
_entity.id
_entity.type
_entity.pdbx_description
1 polymer ?
#
loop_
_entity_poly.entity_id
_entity_poly.type
_entity_poly.pdbx_seq_one_letter_code
_entity_poly.pdbx_strand_id
1 'polypeptide(L)'
;YMARPLQIKDAACLYCHSTVDTAPKTMIELYGPANGFGWKLNEVVGAQIVSVPMTLPIKRANDTFKVFMISLTGVFAFIFVALNLMLHAIVIRPVTRLSRIADEVSLGNLEAPEFTSKGKDEIAILAGSFNRMRTSLVQAMKMLGE
;
A
#
# COMPACT_ATOMS: atom_id res chain seq x y z
N TYR A 1 20.22 18.70 -11.00
CA TYR A 1 20.89 19.62 -11.94
C TYR A 1 21.70 18.79 -12.91
N MET A 2 21.65 19.09 -14.20
CA MET A 2 22.57 18.53 -15.18
C MET A 2 23.51 19.66 -15.60
N ALA A 3 24.81 19.46 -15.42
CA ALA A 3 25.84 20.39 -15.87
C ALA A 3 26.64 19.73 -16.99
N ARG A 4 26.86 20.46 -18.09
CA ARG A 4 27.73 20.02 -19.19
C ARG A 4 28.70 21.14 -19.57
N PRO A 5 29.96 20.83 -19.87
CA PRO A 5 30.89 21.82 -20.38
C PRO A 5 30.41 22.31 -21.75
N LEU A 6 30.46 23.63 -21.96
CA LEU A 6 30.26 24.22 -23.27
C LEU A 6 31.60 24.18 -24.01
N GLN A 7 31.84 23.05 -24.69
CA GLN A 7 33.03 22.85 -25.51
C GLN A 7 32.76 23.31 -26.95
N ILE A 8 33.67 24.10 -27.51
CA ILE A 8 33.60 24.55 -28.91
C ILE A 8 33.99 23.41 -29.84
N LYS A 9 33.02 22.58 -30.23
CA LYS A 9 33.23 21.46 -31.15
C LYS A 9 33.03 21.84 -32.62
N ASP A 10 32.35 22.95 -32.87
CA ASP A 10 32.07 23.45 -34.22
C ASP A 10 33.00 24.64 -34.53
N ALA A 11 33.74 24.54 -35.64
CA ALA A 11 34.62 25.60 -36.10
C ALA A 11 33.87 26.86 -36.53
N ALA A 12 32.57 26.76 -36.86
CA ALA A 12 31.73 27.92 -37.20
C ALA A 12 31.68 28.96 -36.06
N CYS A 13 31.80 28.53 -34.79
CA CYS A 13 31.86 29.44 -33.66
C CYS A 13 33.07 30.39 -33.71
N LEU A 14 34.19 29.93 -34.31
CA LEU A 14 35.42 30.71 -34.41
C LEU A 14 35.31 31.86 -35.40
N TYR A 15 34.32 31.85 -36.30
CA TYR A 15 34.06 32.98 -37.19
C TYR A 15 33.75 34.28 -36.42
N CYS A 16 33.07 34.16 -35.27
CA CYS A 16 32.74 35.31 -34.42
C CYS A 16 33.65 35.43 -33.19
N HIS A 17 34.23 34.33 -32.71
CA HIS A 17 34.90 34.29 -31.40
C HIS A 17 36.42 34.01 -31.44
N SER A 18 37.03 33.90 -32.62
CA SER A 18 38.49 33.70 -32.72
C SER A 18 39.27 34.99 -32.46
N THR A 19 39.33 35.92 -33.42
CA THR A 19 39.97 37.23 -33.24
C THR A 19 39.02 38.36 -33.61
N VAL A 20 39.27 39.53 -33.03
CA VAL A 20 38.49 40.75 -33.28
C VAL A 20 38.51 41.13 -34.77
N ASP A 21 39.65 40.97 -35.44
CA ASP A 21 39.81 41.35 -36.85
C ASP A 21 38.95 40.49 -37.81
N THR A 22 38.70 39.23 -37.43
CA THR A 22 37.89 38.30 -38.25
C THR A 22 36.40 38.37 -37.94
N ALA A 23 36.04 38.88 -36.77
CA ALA A 23 34.66 38.88 -36.31
C ALA A 23 33.81 39.87 -37.12
N PRO A 24 32.52 39.57 -37.36
CA PRO A 24 31.61 40.52 -37.98
C PRO A 24 31.54 41.84 -37.21
N LYS A 25 31.50 42.97 -37.93
CA LYS A 25 31.42 44.31 -37.33
C LYS A 25 30.27 44.44 -36.33
N THR A 26 29.13 43.83 -36.63
CA THR A 26 27.95 43.81 -35.75
C THR A 26 28.20 43.14 -34.40
N MET A 27 29.08 42.14 -34.35
CA MET A 27 29.47 41.47 -33.10
C MET A 27 30.33 42.41 -32.23
N ILE A 28 31.28 43.12 -32.85
CA ILE A 28 32.17 44.06 -32.17
C ILE A 28 31.40 45.28 -31.67
N GLU A 29 30.47 45.80 -32.47
CA GLU A 29 29.60 46.92 -32.08
C GLU A 29 28.72 46.58 -30.86
N LEU A 30 28.23 45.34 -30.77
CA LEU A 30 27.33 44.92 -29.69
C LEU A 30 28.07 44.56 -28.39
N TYR A 31 29.23 43.89 -28.49
CA TYR A 31 29.94 43.33 -27.32
C TYR A 31 31.27 44.03 -27.00
N GLY A 32 31.73 44.94 -27.87
CA GLY A 32 33.03 45.59 -27.78
C GLY A 32 34.19 44.64 -28.15
N PRO A 33 35.40 45.16 -28.39
CA PRO A 33 36.54 44.37 -28.87
C PRO A 33 37.22 43.52 -27.77
N ALA A 34 36.84 43.68 -26.50
CA ALA A 34 37.52 43.03 -25.36
C ALA A 34 36.82 41.78 -24.82
N ASN A 35 35.61 41.45 -25.31
CA ASN A 35 34.76 40.42 -24.69
C ASN A 35 34.51 39.25 -25.64
N GLY A 36 34.74 38.02 -25.16
CA GLY A 36 34.31 36.81 -25.85
C GLY A 36 35.11 36.44 -27.10
N PHE A 37 36.36 36.88 -27.22
CA PHE A 37 37.29 36.47 -28.29
C PHE A 37 38.40 35.55 -27.74
N GLY A 38 39.20 34.98 -28.63
CA GLY A 38 40.33 34.10 -28.32
C GLY A 38 39.98 32.63 -28.16
N TRP A 39 38.74 32.24 -28.49
CA TRP A 39 38.29 30.85 -28.37
C TRP A 39 39.07 29.94 -29.32
N LYS A 40 39.33 28.70 -28.88
CA LYS A 40 39.98 27.66 -29.67
C LYS A 40 39.04 26.49 -29.92
N LEU A 41 39.25 25.81 -31.05
CA LEU A 41 38.54 24.56 -31.33
C LEU A 41 38.87 23.54 -30.23
N ASN A 42 37.84 22.86 -29.73
CA ASN A 42 37.84 21.93 -28.61
C ASN A 42 38.10 22.55 -27.23
N GLU A 43 38.13 23.88 -27.10
CA GLU A 43 38.22 24.55 -25.80
C GLU A 43 36.87 24.56 -25.08
N VAL A 44 36.90 24.47 -23.75
CA VAL A 44 35.72 24.63 -22.89
C VAL A 44 35.65 26.08 -22.42
N VAL A 45 34.64 26.81 -22.89
CA VAL A 45 34.51 28.26 -22.65
C VAL A 45 33.43 28.60 -21.62
N GLY A 46 32.71 27.60 -21.12
CA GLY A 46 31.68 27.79 -20.11
C GLY A 46 31.08 26.48 -19.63
N ALA A 47 30.04 26.60 -18.80
CA ALA A 47 29.25 25.48 -18.31
C ALA A 47 27.76 25.76 -18.50
N GLN A 48 27.05 24.82 -19.11
CA GLN A 48 25.60 24.87 -19.20
C GLN A 48 25.01 24.12 -18.00
N ILE A 49 24.26 24.83 -17.16
CA ILE A 49 23.58 24.27 -15.99
C ILE A 49 22.08 24.33 -16.23
N VAL A 50 21.42 23.18 -16.27
CA VAL A 50 19.96 23.09 -16.38
C VAL A 50 19.38 22.54 -15.08
N SER A 51 18.42 23.28 -14.52
CA SER A 51 17.66 22.91 -13.33
C SER A 51 16.20 22.66 -13.70
N VAL A 52 15.69 21.47 -13.39
CA VAL A 52 14.26 21.17 -13.52
C VAL A 52 13.65 21.20 -12.12
N PRO A 53 12.56 21.97 -11.89
CA PRO A 53 11.91 22.02 -10.59
C PRO A 53 11.26 20.67 -10.26
N MET A 54 11.74 20.01 -9.21
CA MET A 54 11.25 18.71 -8.77
C MET A 54 9.99 18.81 -7.89
N THR A 55 9.57 20.01 -7.52
CA THR A 55 8.44 20.24 -6.61
C THR A 55 7.14 19.63 -7.16
N LEU A 56 6.85 19.78 -8.45
CA LEU A 56 5.63 19.27 -9.06
C LEU A 56 5.65 17.73 -9.23
N PRO A 57 6.70 17.10 -9.80
CA PRO A 57 6.79 15.63 -9.84
C PRO A 57 6.73 14.99 -8.45
N ILE A 58 7.44 15.54 -7.46
CA ILE A 58 7.44 15.01 -6.09
C ILE A 58 6.07 15.17 -5.45
N LYS A 59 5.41 16.32 -5.62
CA LYS A 59 4.05 16.51 -5.09
C LYS A 59 3.08 15.48 -5.67
N ARG A 60 3.09 15.29 -6.98
CA ARG A 60 2.23 14.28 -7.65
C ARG A 60 2.53 12.86 -7.18
N ALA A 61 3.80 12.51 -7.01
CA ALA A 61 4.21 11.22 -6.49
C ALA A 61 3.67 11.01 -5.06
N ASN A 62 3.81 12.03 -4.20
CA ASN A 62 3.30 11.98 -2.83
C ASN A 62 1.77 11.89 -2.76
N ASP A 63 1.04 12.64 -3.59
CA ASP A 63 -0.42 12.58 -3.61
C ASP A 63 -0.90 11.20 -4.07
N THR A 64 -0.28 10.64 -5.10
CA THR A 64 -0.59 9.28 -5.58
C THR A 64 -0.26 8.23 -4.52
N PHE A 65 0.90 8.36 -3.87
CA PHE A 65 1.33 7.46 -2.80
C PHE A 65 0.35 7.48 -1.62
N LYS A 66 -0.12 8.67 -1.21
CA LYS A 66 -1.13 8.80 -0.14
C LYS A 66 -2.43 8.11 -0.50
N VAL A 67 -2.96 8.35 -1.71
CA VAL A 67 -4.20 7.70 -2.17
C VAL A 67 -4.04 6.18 -2.18
N PHE A 68 -2.90 5.69 -2.68
CA PHE A 68 -2.59 4.26 -2.69
C PHE A 68 -2.47 3.66 -1.28
N MET A 69 -1.80 4.33 -0.35
CA MET A 69 -1.69 3.86 1.04
C MET A 69 -3.07 3.86 1.73
N ILE A 70 -3.89 4.90 1.54
CA ILE A 70 -5.23 4.97 2.11
C ILE A 70 -6.12 3.85 1.56
N SER A 71 -6.10 3.60 0.24
CA SER A 71 -6.91 2.53 -0.34
C SER A 71 -6.44 1.16 0.13
N LEU A 72 -5.12 0.93 0.21
CA LEU A 72 -4.55 -0.31 0.72
C LEU A 72 -4.96 -0.56 2.17
N THR A 73 -4.78 0.43 3.05
CA THR A 73 -5.22 0.33 4.45
C THR A 73 -6.74 0.12 4.55
N GLY A 74 -7.53 0.79 3.71
CA GLY A 74 -8.99 0.63 3.65
C GLY A 74 -9.40 -0.80 3.30
N VAL A 75 -8.74 -1.42 2.31
CA VAL A 75 -8.99 -2.82 1.94
C VAL A 75 -8.63 -3.77 3.08
N PHE A 76 -7.47 -3.59 3.72
CA PHE A 76 -7.08 -4.42 4.86
C PHE A 76 -8.05 -4.25 6.05
N ALA A 77 -8.46 -3.04 6.37
CA ALA A 77 -9.43 -2.78 7.43
C ALA A 77 -10.79 -3.43 7.12
N PHE A 78 -11.25 -3.33 5.87
CA PHE A 78 -12.47 -3.99 5.43
C PHE A 78 -12.39 -5.51 5.58
N ILE A 79 -11.31 -6.13 5.08
CA ILE A 79 -11.09 -7.58 5.20
C ILE A 79 -11.02 -7.98 6.68
N PHE A 80 -10.30 -7.23 7.50
CA PHE A 80 -10.19 -7.49 8.94
C PHE A 80 -11.56 -7.48 9.62
N VAL A 81 -12.38 -6.45 9.38
CA VAL A 81 -13.73 -6.36 9.94
C VAL A 81 -14.62 -7.48 9.40
N ALA A 82 -14.61 -7.72 8.10
CA ALA A 82 -15.43 -8.76 7.47
C ALA A 82 -15.10 -10.16 8.03
N LEU A 83 -13.81 -10.50 8.14
CA LEU A 83 -13.38 -11.78 8.70
C LEU A 83 -13.74 -11.91 10.18
N ASN A 84 -13.55 -10.85 10.98
CA ASN A 84 -13.93 -10.88 12.40
C ASN A 84 -15.45 -11.05 12.56
N LEU A 85 -16.27 -10.34 11.78
CA LEU A 85 -17.72 -10.49 11.81
C LEU A 85 -18.15 -11.88 11.36
N MET A 86 -17.55 -12.41 10.28
CA MET A 86 -17.80 -13.75 9.78
C MET A 86 -17.45 -14.81 10.85
N LEU A 87 -16.25 -14.75 11.42
CA LEU A 87 -15.82 -15.68 12.48
C LEU A 87 -16.71 -15.56 13.72
N HIS A 88 -17.09 -14.34 14.09
CA HIS A 88 -17.97 -14.13 15.24
C HIS A 88 -19.34 -14.78 15.02
N ALA A 89 -19.94 -14.58 13.86
CA ALA A 89 -21.26 -15.10 13.54
C ALA A 89 -21.29 -16.62 13.30
N ILE A 90 -20.29 -17.15 12.58
CA ILE A 90 -20.27 -18.55 12.13
C ILE A 90 -19.63 -19.47 13.18
N VAL A 91 -18.60 -19.01 13.89
CA VAL A 91 -17.81 -19.88 14.80
C VAL A 91 -18.02 -19.50 16.26
N ILE A 92 -17.69 -18.26 16.64
CA ILE A 92 -17.62 -17.88 18.06
C ILE A 92 -19.01 -17.94 18.72
N ARG A 93 -20.05 -17.40 18.07
CA ARG A 93 -21.40 -17.34 18.64
C ARG A 93 -22.05 -18.73 18.80
N PRO A 94 -21.98 -19.66 17.82
CA PRO A 94 -22.45 -21.03 18.02
C PRO A 94 -21.68 -21.80 19.09
N VAL A 95 -20.34 -21.69 19.12
CA VAL A 95 -19.50 -22.40 20.10
C VAL A 95 -19.77 -21.91 21.52
N THR A 96 -19.86 -20.58 21.72
CA THR A 96 -20.18 -20.02 23.04
C THR A 96 -21.57 -20.43 23.53
N ARG A 97 -22.56 -20.48 22.64
CA ARG A 97 -23.90 -20.98 22.99
C ARG A 97 -23.91 -22.47 23.33
N LEU A 98 -23.19 -23.30 22.56
CA LEU A 98 -23.06 -24.72 22.84
C LEU A 98 -22.37 -24.97 24.19
N SER A 99 -21.29 -24.22 24.47
CA SER A 99 -20.56 -24.27 25.74
C SER A 99 -21.46 -23.94 26.92
N ARG A 100 -22.30 -22.89 26.81
CA ARG A 100 -23.24 -22.51 27.88
C ARG A 100 -24.27 -23.61 28.17
N ILE A 101 -24.83 -24.24 27.13
CA ILE A 101 -25.80 -25.33 27.33
C ILE A 101 -25.12 -26.56 27.94
N ALA A 102 -23.88 -26.85 27.55
CA ALA A 102 -23.10 -27.92 28.16
C ALA A 102 -22.87 -27.68 29.66
N ASP A 103 -22.55 -26.44 30.03
CA ASP A 103 -22.40 -26.02 31.42
C ASP A 103 -23.71 -26.18 32.21
N GLU A 104 -24.84 -25.71 31.67
CA GLU A 104 -26.18 -25.88 32.27
C GLU A 104 -26.53 -27.36 32.51
N VAL A 105 -26.31 -28.22 31.51
CA VAL A 105 -26.55 -29.67 31.63
C VAL A 105 -25.62 -30.31 32.66
N SER A 106 -24.35 -29.88 32.73
CA SER A 106 -23.39 -30.42 33.71
C SER A 106 -23.77 -30.12 35.16
N LEU A 107 -24.47 -29.01 35.40
CA LEU A 107 -25.01 -28.61 36.70
C LEU A 107 -26.33 -29.32 37.05
N GLY A 108 -26.79 -30.26 36.22
CA GLY A 108 -28.01 -31.03 36.43
C GLY A 108 -29.28 -30.40 35.87
N ASN A 109 -29.19 -29.30 35.11
CA ASN A 109 -30.34 -28.73 34.40
C ASN A 109 -30.62 -29.50 33.10
N LEU A 110 -31.36 -30.60 33.22
CA LEU A 110 -31.69 -31.50 32.11
C LEU A 110 -32.80 -30.96 31.18
N GLU A 111 -33.48 -29.88 31.58
CA GLU A 111 -34.53 -29.21 30.78
C GLU A 111 -33.98 -28.15 29.82
N ALA A 112 -32.66 -27.91 29.80
CA ALA A 112 -32.05 -26.95 28.89
C ALA A 112 -32.52 -27.21 27.43
N PRO A 113 -32.74 -26.18 26.61
CA PRO A 113 -33.19 -26.37 25.22
C PRO A 113 -32.13 -27.10 24.39
N GLU A 114 -32.56 -27.91 23.41
CA GLU A 114 -31.63 -28.55 22.48
C GLU A 114 -30.86 -27.52 21.66
N PHE A 115 -29.58 -27.80 21.42
CA PHE A 115 -28.79 -26.95 20.55
C PHE A 115 -29.10 -27.27 19.09
N THR A 116 -29.87 -26.40 18.44
CA THR A 116 -30.19 -26.54 17.02
C THR A 116 -29.17 -25.78 16.16
N SER A 117 -28.24 -26.49 15.53
CA SER A 117 -27.40 -25.95 14.45
C SER A 117 -28.01 -26.32 13.10
N LYS A 118 -28.20 -25.34 12.22
CA LYS A 118 -28.69 -25.55 10.83
C LYS A 118 -27.54 -25.80 9.82
N GLY A 119 -26.29 -25.79 10.28
CA GLY A 119 -25.11 -25.95 9.44
C GLY A 119 -24.90 -27.38 8.94
N LYS A 120 -23.96 -27.55 8.02
CA LYS A 120 -23.39 -28.86 7.62
C LYS A 120 -21.88 -28.92 7.89
N ASP A 121 -21.40 -28.01 8.74
CA ASP A 121 -20.00 -27.89 9.14
C ASP A 121 -19.69 -28.76 10.37
N GLU A 122 -18.44 -28.74 10.80
CA GLU A 122 -17.95 -29.45 11.98
C GLU A 122 -18.71 -29.04 13.25
N ILE A 123 -19.19 -27.79 13.32
CA ILE A 123 -19.99 -27.29 14.45
C ILE A 123 -21.37 -27.94 14.48
N ALA A 124 -22.01 -28.13 13.33
CA ALA A 124 -23.29 -28.85 13.24
C ALA A 124 -23.14 -30.34 13.57
N ILE A 125 -22.04 -30.97 13.14
CA ILE A 125 -21.74 -32.36 13.51
C ILE A 125 -21.52 -32.47 15.03
N LEU A 126 -20.75 -31.55 15.61
CA LEU A 126 -20.50 -31.48 17.05
C LEU A 126 -21.80 -31.27 17.85
N ALA A 127 -22.65 -30.35 17.40
CA ALA A 127 -23.99 -30.11 17.95
C ALA A 127 -24.84 -31.39 18.00
N GLY A 128 -24.88 -32.14 16.88
CA GLY A 128 -25.61 -33.40 16.82
C GLY A 128 -25.06 -34.45 17.78
N SER A 129 -23.74 -34.56 17.89
CA SER A 129 -23.09 -35.48 18.84
C SER A 129 -23.34 -35.09 20.30
N PHE A 130 -23.31 -33.80 20.61
CA PHE A 130 -23.64 -33.27 21.94
C PHE A 130 -25.10 -33.57 22.33
N ASN A 131 -26.06 -33.33 21.42
CA ASN A 131 -27.47 -33.63 21.70
C ASN A 131 -27.69 -35.12 21.98
N ARG A 132 -27.06 -36.03 21.21
CA ARG A 132 -27.13 -37.47 21.49
C ARG A 132 -26.56 -37.83 22.86
N MET A 133 -25.39 -37.28 23.22
CA MET A 133 -24.78 -37.50 24.53
C MET A 133 -25.69 -37.04 25.67
N ARG A 134 -26.29 -35.85 25.54
CA ARG A 134 -27.25 -35.33 26.51
C ARG A 134 -28.45 -36.27 26.67
N THR A 135 -29.08 -36.71 25.58
CA THR A 135 -30.23 -37.62 25.64
C THR A 135 -29.88 -38.92 26.37
N SER A 136 -28.72 -39.51 26.09
CA SER A 136 -28.24 -40.71 26.80
C SER A 136 -28.05 -40.46 28.31
N LEU A 137 -27.50 -39.30 28.69
CA LEU A 137 -27.30 -38.93 30.10
C LEU A 137 -28.65 -38.72 30.82
N VAL A 138 -29.59 -38.02 30.21
CA VAL A 138 -30.95 -37.81 30.75
C VAL A 138 -31.64 -39.16 30.99
N GLN A 139 -31.56 -40.07 30.03
CA GLN A 139 -32.16 -41.40 30.16
C GLN A 139 -31.49 -42.21 31.29
N ALA A 140 -30.16 -42.16 31.41
CA ALA A 140 -29.42 -42.83 32.48
C ALA A 140 -29.81 -42.29 33.86
N MET A 141 -29.91 -40.96 34.02
CA MET A 141 -30.35 -40.34 35.27
C MET A 141 -31.78 -40.74 35.65
N LYS A 142 -32.69 -40.85 34.67
CA LYS A 142 -34.07 -41.29 34.90
C LYS A 142 -34.13 -42.74 35.40
N MET A 143 -33.29 -43.64 34.87
CA MET A 143 -33.21 -45.03 35.30
C MET A 143 -32.60 -45.22 36.70
N LEU A 144 -31.89 -44.22 37.23
CA LEU A 144 -31.30 -44.25 38.58
C LEU A 144 -32.22 -43.60 39.64
N GLY A 145 -33.20 -42.80 39.20
CA GLY A 145 -34.18 -42.13 40.05
C GLY A 145 -35.52 -42.88 40.20
N GLU A 146 -35.67 -43.99 39.47
CA GLU A 146 -36.60 -45.09 39.76
C GLU A 146 -35.86 -46.20 40.53
#